data_AF-A0A3Q7RIU6-F1
#
_entry.id   AF-A0A3Q7RIU6-F1
#
_cell.length_a   1.000
_cell.length_b   1.000
_cell.length_c   1.000
_cell.angle_alpha   90.00
_cell.angle_beta   90.00
_cell.angle_gamma   90.00
#
_symmetry.space_group_name_H-M   'P 1'
#
loop_
_entity.id
_entity.type
_entity.pdbx_description
1 polymer ?
#
loop_
_entity_poly.entity_id
_entity_poly.type
_entity_poly.pdbx_seq_one_letter_code
_entity_poly.pdbx_strand_id
1 'polypeptide(L)'
;NRNTCIGEKLDEREAGITEKVVFEQTKVIADNLKDWSKVVLAYEPVWAIGTGKTATPQQAQEVHEKLRGWLKSNVSDAVAQSTRIIYGGSVTGATCKELASQPDVNGLLVGGASLKPEFVDIINAKQ
;
A
#
# COMPACT_ATOMS: atom_id res chain seq x y z
N ASN A 1 8.56 7.65 -11.99
CA ASN A 1 8.00 6.43 -11.39
C ASN A 1 6.56 6.26 -11.83
N ARG A 2 6.13 5.03 -12.13
CA ARG A 2 4.72 4.66 -12.25
C ARG A 2 4.23 4.24 -10.86
N ASN A 3 3.18 4.89 -10.38
CA ASN A 3 2.45 4.43 -9.21
C ASN A 3 1.34 3.51 -9.70
N THR A 4 1.35 2.26 -9.26
CA THR A 4 0.32 1.28 -9.60
C THR A 4 -0.48 0.98 -8.34
N CYS A 5 -1.80 1.18 -8.41
CA CYS A 5 -2.68 1.00 -7.26
C CYS A 5 -3.37 -0.37 -7.34
N ILE A 6 -3.48 -1.02 -6.19
CA ILE A 6 -4.20 -2.27 -5.97
C ILE A 6 -4.97 -2.19 -4.66
N GLY A 7 -6.01 -2.99 -4.50
CA GLY A 7 -6.81 -3.00 -3.28
C GLY A 7 -8.14 -3.73 -3.48
N GLU A 8 -8.63 -4.28 -2.39
CA GLU A 8 -9.89 -4.97 -2.30
C GLU A 8 -11.04 -4.04 -1.90
N LYS A 9 -12.26 -4.42 -2.26
CA LYS A 9 -13.51 -3.81 -1.79
C LYS A 9 -13.89 -4.33 -0.40
N LEU A 10 -14.87 -3.68 0.24
CA LEU A 10 -15.31 -4.07 1.58
C LEU A 10 -15.87 -5.50 1.62
N ASP A 11 -16.70 -5.86 0.66
CA ASP A 11 -17.29 -7.19 0.52
C ASP A 11 -16.21 -8.27 0.30
N GLU A 12 -15.17 -7.96 -0.46
CA GLU A 12 -14.02 -8.84 -0.67
C GLU A 12 -13.19 -9.02 0.62
N ARG A 13 -13.04 -7.97 1.43
CA ARG A 13 -12.40 -8.03 2.75
C ARG A 13 -13.21 -8.87 3.73
N GLU A 14 -14.51 -8.62 3.82
CA GLU A 14 -15.43 -9.32 4.71
C GLU A 14 -15.59 -10.81 4.33
N ALA A 15 -15.47 -11.13 3.04
CA ALA A 15 -15.42 -12.51 2.55
C ALA A 15 -14.06 -13.20 2.75
N GLY A 16 -13.04 -12.51 3.29
CA GLY A 16 -11.73 -13.09 3.55
C GLY A 16 -10.89 -13.37 2.30
N ILE A 17 -11.17 -12.68 1.19
CA ILE A 17 -10.50 -12.92 -0.11
C ILE A 17 -9.52 -11.80 -0.52
N THR A 18 -9.11 -10.95 0.42
CA THR A 18 -8.16 -9.85 0.18
C THR A 18 -6.91 -10.32 -0.57
N GLU A 19 -6.26 -11.39 -0.11
CA GLU A 19 -5.05 -11.93 -0.75
C GLU A 19 -5.26 -12.27 -2.22
N LYS A 20 -6.35 -12.99 -2.53
CA LYS A 20 -6.69 -13.38 -3.88
C LYS A 20 -6.79 -12.14 -4.78
N VAL A 21 -7.54 -11.14 -4.34
CA VAL A 21 -7.78 -9.91 -5.11
C VAL A 21 -6.47 -9.16 -5.35
N VAL A 22 -5.70 -8.88 -4.29
CA VAL A 22 -4.47 -8.08 -4.43
C VAL A 22 -3.39 -8.82 -5.21
N PHE A 23 -3.33 -10.15 -5.14
CA PHE A 23 -2.39 -10.96 -5.94
C PHE A 23 -2.80 -11.03 -7.41
N GLU A 24 -4.08 -11.20 -7.73
CA GLU A 24 -4.57 -11.18 -9.11
C GLU A 24 -4.27 -9.81 -9.78
N GLN A 25 -4.53 -8.71 -9.07
CA GLN A 25 -4.21 -7.36 -9.54
C GLN A 25 -2.69 -7.16 -9.72
N THR A 26 -1.88 -7.59 -8.74
CA THR A 26 -0.41 -7.48 -8.80
C THR A 26 0.16 -8.32 -9.95
N LYS A 27 -0.41 -9.49 -10.21
CA LYS A 27 -0.01 -10.35 -11.34
C LYS A 27 -0.20 -9.64 -12.68
N VAL A 28 -1.36 -9.01 -12.90
CA VAL A 28 -1.61 -8.27 -14.15
C VAL A 28 -0.60 -7.15 -14.34
N ILE A 29 -0.23 -6.44 -13.27
CA ILE A 29 0.82 -5.43 -13.28
C ILE A 29 2.17 -6.05 -13.65
N ALA A 30 2.56 -7.14 -12.97
CA ALA A 30 3.83 -7.82 -13.17
C ALA A 30 4.01 -8.36 -14.61
N ASP A 31 2.96 -8.96 -15.18
CA ASP A 31 2.97 -9.51 -16.54
C ASP A 31 3.19 -8.42 -17.62
N ASN A 32 2.92 -7.16 -17.29
CA ASN A 32 3.07 -6.01 -18.19
C ASN A 32 4.29 -5.13 -17.88
N LEU A 33 5.07 -5.47 -16.85
CA LEU A 33 6.24 -4.70 -16.44
C LEU A 33 7.54 -5.40 -16.81
N LYS A 34 8.43 -4.66 -17.47
CA LYS A 34 9.80 -5.10 -17.77
C LYS A 34 10.83 -4.58 -16.78
N ASP A 35 10.53 -3.49 -16.09
CA ASP A 35 11.46 -2.76 -15.22
C ASP A 35 10.73 -2.28 -13.95
N TRP A 36 11.09 -2.88 -12.82
CA TRP A 36 10.54 -2.56 -11.49
C TRP A 36 11.23 -1.37 -10.82
N SER A 37 12.40 -0.93 -11.32
CA SER A 37 13.16 0.19 -10.70
C SER A 37 12.40 1.52 -10.72
N LYS A 38 11.41 1.63 -11.61
CA LYS A 38 10.57 2.82 -11.80
C LYS A 38 9.16 2.63 -11.23
N VAL A 39 8.90 1.60 -10.43
CA VAL A 39 7.56 1.25 -9.94
C VAL A 39 7.45 1.50 -8.43
N VAL A 40 6.28 1.98 -8.03
CA VAL A 40 5.83 2.00 -6.64
C VAL A 40 4.46 1.34 -6.61
N LEU A 41 4.30 0.36 -5.72
CA LEU A 41 3.03 -0.34 -5.53
C LEU A 41 2.27 0.37 -4.40
N ALA A 42 1.08 0.89 -4.69
CA ALA A 42 0.21 1.49 -3.70
C ALA A 42 -0.89 0.49 -3.34
N TYR A 43 -0.91 0.03 -2.08
CA TYR A 43 -2.03 -0.72 -1.54
C TYR A 43 -3.06 0.27 -0.99
N GLU A 44 -4.20 0.33 -1.66
CA GLU A 44 -5.33 1.21 -1.36
C GLU A 44 -6.62 0.40 -1.19
N PRO A 45 -6.91 -0.16 0.00
CA PRO A 45 -8.17 -0.84 0.23
C PRO A 45 -9.31 0.13 -0.06
N VAL A 46 -10.19 -0.23 -1.00
CA VAL A 46 -11.18 0.70 -1.58
C VAL A 46 -12.11 1.24 -0.50
N TRP A 47 -12.39 0.41 0.50
CA TRP A 47 -13.22 0.75 1.66
C TRP A 47 -12.60 1.80 2.60
N ALA A 48 -11.30 2.07 2.49
CA ALA A 48 -10.57 3.10 3.23
C ALA A 48 -10.39 4.41 2.43
N ILE A 49 -10.80 4.48 1.16
CA ILE A 49 -10.62 5.66 0.31
C ILE A 49 -11.77 6.65 0.54
N GLY A 50 -11.48 7.81 1.13
CA GLY A 50 -12.45 8.91 1.26
C GLY A 50 -13.62 8.65 2.22
N THR A 51 -13.61 7.53 2.94
CA THR A 51 -14.66 7.13 3.90
C THR A 51 -14.39 7.63 5.32
N GLY A 52 -13.18 8.14 5.59
CA GLY A 52 -12.72 8.42 6.95
C GLY A 52 -12.39 7.18 7.76
N LYS A 53 -12.59 5.98 7.20
CA LYS A 53 -12.11 4.72 7.77
C LYS A 53 -10.69 4.47 7.28
N THR A 54 -9.78 4.20 8.21
CA THR A 54 -8.38 3.89 7.94
C THR A 54 -8.15 2.44 8.35
N ALA A 55 -7.42 1.67 7.54
CA ALA A 55 -6.97 0.36 7.98
C ALA A 55 -6.10 0.51 9.23
N THR A 56 -6.22 -0.42 10.17
CA THR A 56 -5.29 -0.46 11.30
C THR A 56 -3.86 -0.71 10.79
N PRO A 57 -2.81 -0.26 11.52
CA PRO A 57 -1.44 -0.54 11.14
C PRO A 57 -1.16 -2.03 10.90
N GLN A 58 -1.77 -2.91 11.69
CA GLN A 58 -1.63 -4.37 11.56
C GLN A 58 -2.26 -4.88 10.27
N GLN A 59 -3.44 -4.38 9.87
CA GLN A 59 -4.08 -4.75 8.61
C GLN A 59 -3.27 -4.27 7.39
N ALA A 60 -2.67 -3.08 7.47
CA ALA A 60 -1.80 -2.58 6.41
C ALA A 60 -0.51 -3.42 6.31
N GLN A 61 0.14 -3.69 7.45
CA GLN A 61 1.33 -4.51 7.53
C GLN A 61 1.10 -5.92 6.96
N GLU A 62 0.00 -6.58 7.37
CA GLU A 62 -0.36 -7.92 6.90
C GLU A 62 -0.38 -8.01 5.37
N VAL A 63 -1.04 -7.06 4.71
CA VAL A 63 -1.16 -7.09 3.24
C VAL A 63 0.16 -6.71 2.57
N HIS A 64 0.90 -5.74 3.12
CA HIS A 64 2.20 -5.36 2.58
C HIS A 64 3.23 -6.50 2.65
N GLU A 65 3.28 -7.22 3.77
CA GLU A 65 4.16 -8.38 3.96
C GLU A 65 3.82 -9.48 2.94
N LYS A 66 2.53 -9.79 2.76
CA LYS A 66 2.05 -10.77 1.79
C LYS A 66 2.37 -10.37 0.35
N LEU A 67 2.21 -9.09 -0.01
CA LEU A 67 2.60 -8.56 -1.31
C LEU A 67 4.11 -8.66 -1.54
N ARG A 68 4.92 -8.36 -0.53
CA ARG A 68 6.38 -8.52 -0.62
C ARG A 68 6.77 -9.99 -0.81
N GLY A 69 6.12 -10.90 -0.09
CA GLY A 69 6.25 -12.35 -0.29
C GLY A 69 5.87 -12.77 -1.71
N TRP A 70 4.76 -12.25 -2.23
CA TRP A 70 4.33 -12.51 -3.60
C TRP A 70 5.36 -12.05 -4.63
N LEU A 71 5.90 -10.83 -4.49
CA LEU A 71 6.96 -10.30 -5.37
C LEU A 71 8.22 -11.16 -5.32
N LYS A 72 8.60 -11.63 -4.13
CA LYS A 72 9.77 -12.50 -3.94
C LYS A 72 9.63 -13.82 -4.69
N SER A 73 8.46 -14.44 -4.60
CA SER A 73 8.18 -15.74 -5.22
C SER A 73 7.92 -15.66 -6.72
N ASN A 74 7.30 -14.58 -7.21
CA ASN A 74 6.80 -14.49 -8.59
C ASN A 74 7.63 -13.58 -9.49
N VAL A 75 8.48 -12.71 -8.93
CA VAL A 75 9.34 -11.81 -9.71
C VAL A 75 10.82 -12.06 -9.40
N SER A 76 11.28 -11.70 -8.20
CA SER A 76 12.60 -12.03 -7.66
C SER A 76 12.76 -11.46 -6.26
N ASP A 77 13.69 -12.01 -5.47
CA ASP A 77 14.06 -11.45 -4.17
C ASP A 77 14.58 -10.01 -4.28
N ALA A 78 15.40 -9.69 -5.29
CA ALA A 78 15.91 -8.34 -5.51
C ALA A 78 14.78 -7.32 -5.76
N VAL A 79 13.75 -7.68 -6.55
CA VAL A 79 12.58 -6.82 -6.78
C VAL A 79 11.77 -6.67 -5.49
N ALA A 80 11.58 -7.75 -4.73
CA ALA A 80 10.83 -7.69 -3.48
C ALA A 80 11.50 -6.77 -2.44
N GLN A 81 12.83 -6.78 -2.34
CA GLN A 81 13.56 -5.92 -1.39
C GLN A 81 13.62 -4.45 -1.82
N SER A 82 13.67 -4.17 -3.12
CA SER A 82 13.83 -2.81 -3.64
C SER A 82 12.52 -2.08 -3.95
N THR A 83 11.43 -2.81 -4.19
CA THR A 83 10.12 -2.22 -4.50
C THR A 83 9.53 -1.58 -3.25
N ARG A 84 9.17 -0.30 -3.38
CA ARG A 84 8.41 0.42 -2.35
C ARG A 84 6.95 0.01 -2.45
N ILE A 85 6.41 -0.47 -1.33
CA ILE A 85 4.98 -0.71 -1.15
C ILE A 85 4.47 0.37 -0.20
N ILE A 86 3.60 1.25 -0.69
CA ILE A 86 3.06 2.38 0.07
C ILE A 86 1.58 2.15 0.38
N TYR A 87 1.12 2.65 1.52
CA TYR A 87 -0.28 2.54 1.92
C TYR A 87 -1.04 3.80 1.52
N GLY A 88 -2.22 3.66 0.93
CA GLY A 88 -3.17 4.75 0.73
C GLY A 88 -4.55 4.38 1.26
N GLY A 89 -5.25 5.34 1.88
CA GLY A 89 -6.57 5.10 2.47
C GLY A 89 -6.75 5.86 3.78
N SER A 90 -7.39 7.03 3.69
CA SER A 90 -7.71 7.90 4.84
C SER A 90 -6.51 8.17 5.77
N VAL A 91 -5.31 8.39 5.21
CA VAL A 91 -4.13 8.82 5.98
C VAL A 91 -4.33 10.26 6.46
N THR A 92 -4.02 10.51 7.73
CA THR A 92 -4.06 11.83 8.37
C THR A 92 -2.77 12.09 9.14
N GLY A 93 -2.55 13.32 9.62
CA GLY A 93 -1.40 13.62 10.49
C GLY A 93 -1.40 12.82 11.80
N ALA A 94 -2.58 12.40 12.28
CA ALA A 94 -2.70 11.61 13.50
C ALA A 94 -2.35 10.13 13.31
N THR A 95 -2.64 9.55 12.13
CA THR A 95 -2.45 8.11 11.87
C THR A 95 -1.14 7.78 11.16
N CYS A 96 -0.46 8.78 10.57
CA CYS A 96 0.67 8.55 9.68
C CYS A 96 1.85 7.85 10.37
N LYS A 97 2.16 8.20 11.63
CA LYS A 97 3.34 7.67 12.35
C LYS A 97 3.22 6.17 12.61
N GLU A 98 2.05 5.70 13.06
CA GLU A 98 1.83 4.28 13.35
C GLU A 98 1.77 3.42 12.09
N LEU A 99 1.21 3.96 11.00
CA LEU A 99 1.25 3.29 9.69
C LEU A 99 2.68 3.24 9.15
N ALA A 100 3.42 4.35 9.24
CA ALA A 100 4.78 4.44 8.75
C ALA A 100 5.79 3.65 9.59
N SER A 101 5.48 3.31 10.84
CA SER A 101 6.35 2.48 11.69
C SER A 101 6.30 0.99 11.32
N GLN A 102 5.33 0.56 10.51
CA GLN A 102 5.22 -0.83 10.09
C GLN A 102 6.38 -1.22 9.15
N PRO A 103 7.00 -2.40 9.34
CA PRO A 103 8.20 -2.82 8.60
C PRO A 103 8.06 -2.76 7.08
N ASP A 104 6.92 -3.19 6.55
CA ASP A 104 6.72 -3.32 5.10
C ASP A 104 5.99 -2.11 4.49
N VAL A 105 5.62 -1.12 5.29
CA VAL A 105 5.04 0.15 4.83
C VAL A 105 6.16 1.13 4.50
N ASN A 106 6.42 1.32 3.21
CA ASN A 106 7.55 2.12 2.72
C ASN A 106 7.18 3.58 2.40
N GLY A 107 5.98 4.02 2.77
CA GLY A 107 5.49 5.36 2.51
C GLY A 107 3.97 5.41 2.49
N LEU A 108 3.43 6.60 2.20
CA LEU A 108 2.00 6.89 2.25
C LEU A 108 1.55 7.57 0.96
N LEU A 109 0.42 7.13 0.40
CA LEU A 109 -0.29 7.80 -0.69
C LEU A 109 -1.48 8.57 -0.10
N VAL A 110 -1.46 9.89 -0.24
CA VAL A 110 -2.34 10.77 0.55
C VAL A 110 -3.27 11.55 -0.38
N GLY A 111 -4.58 11.33 -0.21
CA GLY A 111 -5.63 12.09 -0.89
C GLY A 111 -5.94 13.40 -0.18
N GLY A 112 -7.10 13.50 0.48
CA GLY A 112 -7.62 14.76 1.03
C GLY A 112 -6.70 15.49 2.03
N ALA A 113 -5.91 14.76 2.84
CA ALA A 113 -4.97 15.39 3.77
C ALA A 113 -3.77 16.06 3.07
N SER A 114 -3.50 15.73 1.80
CA SER A 114 -2.42 16.37 1.02
C SER A 114 -2.69 17.85 0.70
N LEU A 115 -3.96 18.28 0.81
CA LEU A 115 -4.38 19.65 0.54
C LEU A 115 -4.41 20.52 1.80
N LYS A 116 -3.85 20.04 2.90
CA LYS A 116 -3.91 20.67 4.22
C LYS A 116 -2.51 20.82 4.84
N PRO A 117 -2.33 21.72 5.81
CA PRO A 117 -1.04 21.87 6.51
C PRO A 117 -0.53 20.59 7.17
N GLU A 118 -1.43 19.71 7.64
CA GLU A 118 -1.08 18.41 8.24
C GLU A 118 -0.29 17.49 7.28
N PHE A 119 -0.25 17.79 5.98
CA PHE A 119 0.57 17.03 5.05
C PHE A 119 2.07 17.07 5.40
N VAL A 120 2.53 18.16 6.03
CA VAL A 120 3.90 18.27 6.54
C VAL A 120 4.16 17.22 7.63
N ASP A 121 3.19 16.98 8.50
CA ASP A 121 3.29 15.94 9.55
C ASP A 121 3.38 14.54 8.93
N ILE A 122 2.66 14.31 7.82
CA ILE A 122 2.68 13.04 7.09
C ILE A 122 4.03 12.82 6.39
N ILE A 123 4.62 13.86 5.80
CA ILE A 123 5.97 13.79 5.20
C ILE A 123 7.01 13.44 6.27
N ASN A 124 6.87 13.99 7.49
CA ASN A 124 7.81 13.80 8.59
C ASN A 124 7.49 12.56 9.45
N ALA A 125 6.60 11.66 9.00
CA ALA A 125 6.12 10.54 9.82
C ALA A 125 7.20 9.53 10.24
N LYS A 126 8.34 9.46 9.54
CA LYS A 126 9.50 8.61 9.86
C LYS A 126 10.74 9.39 10.33
N GLN A 127 10.62 10.69 10.58
CA GLN A 127 11.72 11.52 11.10
C GLN A 127 11.73 11.53 12.63
#